data_AF-A0A7X4B1U5-F1
#
_entry.id   AF-A0A7X4B1U5-F1
#
_cell.length_a   1.000
_cell.length_b   1.000
_cell.length_c   1.000
_cell.angle_alpha   90.00
_cell.angle_beta   90.00
_cell.angle_gamma   90.00
#
_symmetry.space_group_name_H-M   'P 1'
#
loop_
_entity.id
_entity.type
_entity.pdbx_description
1 polymer ?
#
loop_
_entity_poly.entity_id
_entity_poly.type
_entity_poly.pdbx_seq_one_letter_code
_entity_poly.pdbx_strand_id
1 'polypeptide(L)'
;MYMGMVAFRRVFRPVTALLLALAVVLAGCHAGRLRGENYDADGDPFIRWNAPADTIGVTGPADTARVAFRIILTGDTGEPVPEDPTLAAIGQWAVPQDRAAVLLLGDNLYPSGLEEDNRAWGESVLRQQLEATSALRIFVPGNHDWGSSPRDWTGDRVIAQQEFVLAWSGGDVDFLPRDGCPGPAVRELLRPGVSMERGIAVVAIDWLPWFSEVHDSSRCAGGDFGQRIDDAFASLENHYVILASHYPLRSAGDRADLGQGMLIDILVNLYYLLLQPRSELTLHHPKYVDFAEKVEIALVRHRPLVYAAGHDHSLQLFEGDEVARMHIVSGAGSTGKVTRVTDLPETIFAHAVPGFVVLDFVSLEGDGDPAVPVVRVVRTGRETPVFQMHIP
;
A
#
# COMPACT_ATOMS: atom_id res chain seq x y z
N MET A 1 -70.63 0.95 23.85
CA MET A 1 -69.48 0.11 23.43
C MET A 1 -68.82 0.78 22.23
N TYR A 2 -67.50 0.75 22.12
CA TYR A 2 -66.61 1.55 21.24
C TYR A 2 -66.11 2.88 21.81
N MET A 3 -65.22 2.76 22.79
CA MET A 3 -64.17 3.72 23.08
C MET A 3 -62.85 2.96 22.92
N GLY A 4 -62.02 3.32 21.94
CA GLY A 4 -60.71 2.69 21.73
C GLY A 4 -60.23 2.70 20.27
N MET A 5 -58.95 3.02 20.06
CA MET A 5 -58.16 2.96 18.81
C MET A 5 -58.18 4.17 17.86
N VAL A 6 -57.77 5.37 18.33
CA VAL A 6 -57.24 6.41 17.39
C VAL A 6 -55.93 7.07 17.87
N ALA A 7 -55.41 6.76 19.06
CA ALA A 7 -54.20 7.40 19.58
C ALA A 7 -52.86 6.70 19.25
N PHE A 8 -52.86 5.58 18.52
CA PHE A 8 -51.64 4.76 18.37
C PHE A 8 -50.86 4.96 17.06
N ARG A 9 -51.37 5.77 16.10
CA ARG A 9 -50.78 5.85 14.74
C ARG A 9 -49.90 7.08 14.44
N ARG A 10 -49.80 8.07 15.34
CA ARG A 10 -49.02 9.30 15.07
C ARG A 10 -47.71 9.47 15.84
N VAL A 11 -47.50 8.72 16.92
CA VAL A 11 -46.26 8.82 17.72
C VAL A 11 -45.25 7.71 17.35
N PHE A 12 -45.70 6.60 16.79
CA PHE A 12 -44.82 5.49 16.40
C PHE A 12 -43.94 5.79 15.17
N ARG A 13 -44.41 6.56 14.18
CA ARG A 13 -43.62 6.84 12.95
C ARG A 13 -42.32 7.64 13.19
N PRO A 14 -42.31 8.75 13.93
CA PRO A 14 -41.07 9.51 14.13
C PRO A 14 -40.11 8.79 15.07
N VAL A 15 -40.59 8.08 16.09
CA VAL A 15 -39.74 7.33 17.01
C VAL A 15 -39.12 6.11 16.34
N THR A 16 -39.89 5.37 15.53
CA THR A 16 -39.34 4.24 14.76
C THR A 16 -38.38 4.72 13.67
N ALA A 17 -38.64 5.87 13.02
CA ALA A 17 -37.72 6.46 12.05
C ALA A 17 -36.42 6.98 12.71
N LEU A 18 -36.53 7.58 13.91
CA LEU A 18 -35.37 8.02 14.68
C LEU A 18 -34.57 6.84 15.23
N LEU A 19 -35.23 5.77 15.66
CA LEU A 19 -34.58 4.52 16.08
C LEU A 19 -33.95 3.77 14.91
N LEU A 20 -34.54 3.80 13.72
CA LEU A 20 -33.95 3.29 12.49
C LEU A 20 -32.76 4.15 12.05
N ALA A 21 -32.88 5.47 12.10
CA ALA A 21 -31.77 6.38 11.80
C ALA A 21 -30.64 6.22 12.83
N LEU A 22 -30.95 6.08 14.11
CA LEU A 22 -29.99 5.81 15.17
C LEU A 22 -29.38 4.41 15.02
N ALA A 23 -30.15 3.39 14.63
CA ALA A 23 -29.63 2.06 14.33
C ALA A 23 -28.76 2.06 13.07
N VAL A 24 -29.07 2.86 12.05
CA VAL A 24 -28.27 3.05 10.83
C VAL A 24 -27.02 3.87 11.11
N VAL A 25 -27.07 4.84 12.03
CA VAL A 25 -25.91 5.62 12.48
C VAL A 25 -25.02 4.76 13.38
N LEU A 26 -25.58 4.01 14.34
CA LEU A 26 -24.82 3.09 15.20
C LEU A 26 -24.27 1.90 14.41
N ALA A 27 -25.02 1.38 13.43
CA ALA A 27 -24.50 0.40 12.48
C ALA A 27 -23.42 1.05 11.60
N GLY A 28 -23.66 2.20 10.97
CA GLY A 28 -22.71 2.88 10.09
C GLY A 28 -21.41 3.34 10.77
N CYS A 29 -21.47 3.75 12.04
CA CYS A 29 -20.28 4.14 12.83
C CYS A 29 -19.46 2.94 13.31
N HIS A 30 -20.00 1.71 13.28
CA HIS A 30 -19.29 0.47 13.59
C HIS A 30 -19.18 -0.52 12.41
N ALA A 31 -19.79 -0.21 11.26
CA ALA A 31 -19.87 -1.09 10.09
C ALA A 31 -18.76 -0.78 9.09
N GLY A 32 -17.52 -0.68 9.57
CA GLY A 32 -16.43 -0.99 8.67
C GLY A 32 -16.55 -2.48 8.32
N ARG A 33 -16.77 -2.77 7.04
CA ARG A 33 -17.03 -4.10 6.51
C ARG A 33 -15.77 -4.95 6.51
N LEU A 34 -15.56 -5.66 7.61
CA LEU A 34 -14.59 -6.73 7.74
C LEU A 34 -15.29 -7.90 8.40
N ARG A 35 -15.36 -9.03 7.70
CA ARG A 35 -15.86 -10.29 8.26
C ARG A 35 -14.67 -11.13 8.68
N GLY A 36 -14.62 -11.47 9.96
CA GLY A 36 -13.53 -12.23 10.54
C GLY A 36 -13.09 -11.60 11.85
N GLU A 37 -12.02 -12.14 12.42
CA GLU A 37 -11.36 -11.55 13.57
C GLU A 37 -10.64 -10.26 13.15
N ASN A 38 -10.64 -9.25 14.01
CA ASN A 38 -9.94 -8.00 13.77
C ASN A 38 -8.56 -8.07 14.42
N TYR A 39 -7.50 -8.03 13.61
CA TYR A 39 -6.12 -8.07 14.07
C TYR A 39 -5.60 -6.64 14.29
N ASP A 40 -6.14 -5.97 15.32
CA ASP A 40 -5.80 -4.59 15.68
C ASP A 40 -4.54 -4.48 16.55
N ALA A 41 -4.17 -3.24 16.88
CA ALA A 41 -2.95 -2.93 17.61
C ALA A 41 -2.88 -3.46 19.05
N ASP A 42 -4.03 -3.83 19.63
CA ASP A 42 -4.15 -4.37 20.99
C ASP A 42 -4.06 -5.90 21.01
N GLY A 43 -4.25 -6.54 19.86
CA GLY A 43 -4.20 -7.99 19.66
C GLY A 43 -2.87 -8.52 19.14
N ASP A 44 -2.83 -9.84 18.97
CA ASP A 44 -1.77 -10.52 18.22
C ASP A 44 -2.04 -10.43 16.72
N PRO A 45 -1.00 -10.40 15.86
CA PRO A 45 -1.20 -10.47 14.42
C PRO A 45 -1.81 -11.81 14.01
N PHE A 46 -2.52 -11.82 12.88
CA PHE A 46 -2.75 -13.07 12.18
C PHE A 46 -1.43 -13.62 11.65
N ILE A 47 -1.15 -14.88 11.95
CA ILE A 47 -0.05 -15.64 11.35
C ILE A 47 -0.61 -17.00 10.98
N ARG A 48 -0.50 -17.35 9.70
CA ARG A 48 -0.98 -18.65 9.22
C ARG A 48 -0.26 -19.80 9.94
N TRP A 49 -1.02 -20.78 10.41
CA TRP A 49 -0.53 -21.89 11.26
C TRP A 49 0.60 -22.74 10.65
N ASN A 50 0.73 -22.78 9.32
CA ASN A 50 1.78 -23.50 8.59
C ASN A 50 2.70 -22.56 7.79
N ALA A 51 2.72 -21.26 8.10
CA ALA A 51 3.68 -20.35 7.50
C ALA A 51 5.10 -20.87 7.79
N PRO A 52 5.97 -21.02 6.78
CA PRO A 52 7.36 -21.42 6.97
C PRO A 52 8.10 -20.28 7.67
N ALA A 53 8.00 -20.23 9.00
CA ALA A 53 8.74 -19.31 9.83
C ALA A 53 10.19 -19.79 9.91
N ASP A 54 11.02 -19.33 8.98
CA ASP A 54 12.44 -19.65 8.99
C ASP A 54 13.18 -18.79 10.02
N THR A 55 13.94 -19.46 10.89
CA THR A 55 14.95 -18.83 11.75
C THR A 55 16.21 -18.55 10.94
N ILE A 56 16.13 -17.73 9.89
CA ILE A 56 17.35 -17.12 9.36
C ILE A 56 17.93 -16.27 10.50
N GLY A 57 19.18 -16.55 10.87
CA GLY A 57 19.91 -15.85 11.94
C GLY A 57 20.18 -14.37 11.70
N VAL A 58 19.61 -13.76 10.66
CA VAL A 58 19.71 -12.32 10.41
C VAL A 58 18.80 -11.60 11.42
N THR A 59 19.43 -11.09 12.47
CA THR A 59 18.79 -10.49 13.63
C THR A 59 18.79 -8.97 13.51
N GLY A 60 17.60 -8.40 13.23
CA GLY A 60 17.36 -6.94 13.25
C GLY A 60 18.16 -6.13 12.22
N PRO A 61 18.14 -4.79 12.33
CA PRO A 61 18.80 -3.89 11.39
C PRO A 61 20.34 -3.98 11.43
N ALA A 62 20.93 -4.47 12.52
CA ALA A 62 22.39 -4.49 12.72
C ALA A 62 23.11 -5.67 12.02
N ASP A 63 22.43 -6.79 11.76
CA ASP A 63 23.03 -7.97 11.14
C ASP A 63 22.95 -7.91 9.61
N THR A 64 23.79 -7.07 9.01
CA THR A 64 23.78 -6.82 7.55
C THR A 64 24.86 -7.59 6.80
N ALA A 65 25.66 -8.41 7.50
CA ALA A 65 26.84 -9.07 6.93
C ALA A 65 26.49 -10.00 5.75
N ARG A 66 25.28 -10.58 5.77
CA ARG A 66 24.77 -11.48 4.73
C ARG A 66 23.75 -10.83 3.79
N VAL A 67 23.36 -9.58 4.04
CA VAL A 67 22.39 -8.87 3.21
C VAL A 67 23.14 -8.27 2.03
N ALA A 68 22.87 -8.78 0.82
CA ALA A 68 23.43 -8.25 -0.42
C ALA A 68 22.74 -6.94 -0.82
N PHE A 69 21.41 -6.89 -0.66
CA PHE A 69 20.62 -5.68 -0.87
C PHE A 69 19.34 -5.71 0.00
N ARG A 70 18.88 -4.54 0.43
CA ARG A 70 17.66 -4.36 1.24
C ARG A 70 16.68 -3.41 0.54
N ILE A 71 15.41 -3.78 0.52
CA ILE A 71 14.32 -2.91 0.08
C ILE A 71 13.34 -2.74 1.24
N ILE A 72 13.08 -1.51 1.64
CA ILE A 72 12.07 -1.15 2.62
C ILE A 72 10.83 -0.69 1.86
N LEU A 73 9.70 -1.30 2.13
CA LEU A 73 8.40 -1.00 1.53
C LEU A 73 7.55 -0.27 2.57
N THR A 74 7.11 0.94 2.26
CA THR A 74 6.26 1.73 3.18
C THR A 74 5.32 2.61 2.38
N GLY A 75 4.03 2.58 2.63
CA GLY A 75 3.02 3.45 2.01
C GLY A 75 2.36 4.34 3.04
N ASP A 76 1.59 5.31 2.57
CA ASP A 76 0.66 6.09 3.39
C ASP A 76 1.41 6.85 4.50
N THR A 77 2.54 7.45 4.14
CA THR A 77 3.46 8.20 5.03
C THR A 77 3.17 9.70 5.05
N GLY A 78 2.09 10.16 4.41
CA GLY A 78 1.77 11.56 4.20
C GLY A 78 1.19 12.35 5.36
N GLU A 79 1.12 11.77 6.56
CA GLU A 79 0.73 12.47 7.79
C GLU A 79 1.65 12.06 8.97
N PRO A 80 2.97 12.29 8.86
CA PRO A 80 3.91 11.97 9.92
C PRO A 80 3.73 12.91 11.10
N VAL A 81 3.93 12.40 12.31
CA VAL A 81 4.05 13.26 13.50
C VAL A 81 5.47 13.84 13.60
N PRO A 82 5.70 14.97 14.31
CA PRO A 82 7.06 15.42 14.57
C PRO A 82 7.89 14.31 15.23
N GLU A 83 9.11 14.09 14.72
CA GLU A 83 9.97 12.97 15.15
C GLU A 83 9.29 11.60 14.94
N ASP A 84 8.64 11.42 13.78
CA ASP A 84 7.82 10.23 13.50
C ASP A 84 8.60 8.93 13.76
N PRO A 85 8.09 8.07 14.66
CA PRO A 85 8.82 6.87 15.07
C PRO A 85 8.93 5.83 13.94
N THR A 86 7.99 5.82 12.98
CA THR A 86 8.07 4.93 11.81
C THR A 86 9.17 5.40 10.87
N LEU A 87 9.25 6.71 10.58
CA LEU A 87 10.34 7.28 9.79
C LEU A 87 11.71 7.07 10.45
N ALA A 88 11.80 7.23 11.77
CA ALA A 88 13.01 6.94 12.54
C ALA A 88 13.40 5.45 12.43
N ALA A 89 12.43 4.53 12.52
CA ALA A 89 12.67 3.10 12.37
C ALA A 89 13.10 2.75 10.93
N ILE A 90 12.54 3.39 9.89
CA ILE A 90 13.01 3.23 8.51
C ILE A 90 14.49 3.62 8.40
N GLY A 91 14.90 4.74 9.01
CA GLY A 91 16.30 5.16 9.07
C GLY A 91 17.23 4.13 9.70
N GLN A 92 16.78 3.47 10.78
CA GLN A 92 17.53 2.40 11.45
C GLN A 92 17.65 1.15 10.58
N TRP A 93 16.61 0.81 9.81
CA TRP A 93 16.60 -0.37 8.95
C TRP A 93 17.28 -0.17 7.60
N ALA A 94 17.38 1.07 7.12
CA ALA A 94 18.01 1.43 5.85
C ALA A 94 19.55 1.41 5.91
N VAL A 95 20.13 0.36 6.48
CA VAL A 95 21.57 0.20 6.68
C VAL A 95 22.07 -1.13 6.08
N PRO A 96 23.27 -1.15 5.46
CA PRO A 96 24.03 0.03 5.05
C PRO A 96 23.32 0.75 3.88
N GLN A 97 23.38 2.07 3.87
CA GLN A 97 22.54 2.91 2.98
C GLN A 97 22.87 2.76 1.48
N ASP A 98 24.10 2.37 1.15
CA ASP A 98 24.57 2.12 -0.22
C ASP A 98 24.05 0.79 -0.81
N ARG A 99 23.47 -0.07 0.03
CA ARG A 99 22.84 -1.34 -0.35
C ARG A 99 21.40 -1.42 0.13
N ALA A 100 20.75 -0.27 0.26
CA ALA A 100 19.36 -0.16 0.68
C ALA A 100 18.58 0.78 -0.24
N ALA A 101 17.29 0.48 -0.43
CA ALA A 101 16.33 1.39 -1.03
C ALA A 101 15.05 1.44 -0.19
N VAL A 102 14.39 2.60 -0.16
CA VAL A 102 13.06 2.79 0.45
C VAL A 102 12.07 3.11 -0.67
N LEU A 103 11.05 2.28 -0.83
CA LEU A 103 9.95 2.51 -1.75
C LEU A 103 8.78 3.08 -0.96
N LEU A 104 8.44 4.33 -1.24
CA LEU A 104 7.27 4.99 -0.70
C LEU A 104 6.06 4.72 -1.61
N LEU A 105 5.18 3.80 -1.19
CA LEU A 105 4.12 3.16 -1.99
C LEU A 105 2.84 3.99 -2.09
N GLY A 106 2.95 5.29 -2.33
CA GLY A 106 1.82 6.20 -2.49
C GLY A 106 1.28 6.81 -1.20
N ASP A 107 0.42 7.80 -1.39
CA ASP A 107 -0.15 8.66 -0.36
C ASP A 107 0.95 9.27 0.51
N ASN A 108 1.93 9.88 -0.17
CA ASN A 108 3.06 10.54 0.48
C ASN A 108 2.67 11.92 1.03
N LEU A 109 1.49 12.45 0.67
CA LEU A 109 0.88 13.65 1.22
C LEU A 109 -0.64 13.48 1.41
N TYR A 110 -1.12 13.70 2.63
CA TYR A 110 -2.55 13.77 2.92
C TYR A 110 -3.05 15.22 3.13
N PRO A 111 -4.37 15.46 2.96
CA PRO A 111 -5.30 14.63 2.20
C PRO A 111 -5.28 14.98 0.70
N SER A 112 -4.55 16.01 0.27
CA SER A 112 -4.74 16.66 -1.03
C SER A 112 -3.46 16.89 -1.82
N GLY A 113 -2.41 16.11 -1.58
CA GLY A 113 -1.15 16.26 -2.31
C GLY A 113 -0.45 17.58 -2.01
N LEU A 114 0.40 18.04 -2.92
CA LEU A 114 1.11 19.30 -2.76
C LEU A 114 0.30 20.47 -3.34
N GLU A 115 -0.54 21.09 -2.52
CA GLU A 115 -1.34 22.25 -2.90
C GLU A 115 -0.52 23.54 -2.88
N GLU A 116 -0.77 24.46 -3.82
CA GLU A 116 -0.02 25.74 -3.88
C GLU A 116 -0.29 26.62 -2.65
N ASP A 117 -1.52 26.64 -2.14
CA ASP A 117 -1.92 27.41 -0.96
C ASP A 117 -1.45 26.79 0.36
N ASN A 118 -1.08 25.50 0.37
CA ASN A 118 -0.54 24.78 1.52
C ASN A 118 0.86 24.19 1.27
N ARG A 119 1.61 24.75 0.30
CA ARG A 119 2.86 24.18 -0.21
C ARG A 119 3.91 24.00 0.88
N ALA A 120 4.10 25.00 1.72
CA ALA A 120 5.10 24.97 2.79
C ALA A 120 4.88 23.80 3.78
N TRP A 121 3.62 23.47 4.07
CA TRP A 121 3.31 22.32 4.91
C TRP A 121 3.60 21.00 4.19
N GLY A 122 3.14 20.84 2.95
CA GLY A 122 3.40 19.62 2.17
C GLY A 122 4.89 19.37 1.97
N GLU A 123 5.65 20.40 1.64
CA GLU A 123 7.12 20.33 1.57
C GLU A 123 7.76 19.96 2.92
N SER A 124 7.17 20.36 4.05
CA SER A 124 7.66 19.97 5.37
C SER A 124 7.41 18.48 5.68
N VAL A 125 6.30 17.92 5.19
CA VAL A 125 5.99 16.48 5.30
C VAL A 125 6.95 15.67 4.43
N LEU A 126 7.09 16.05 3.16
CA LEU A 126 8.04 15.40 2.24
C LEU A 126 9.47 15.48 2.77
N ARG A 127 9.88 16.60 3.38
CA ARG A 127 11.20 16.76 4.01
C ARG A 127 11.43 15.82 5.20
N GLN A 128 10.41 15.38 5.93
CA GLN A 128 10.60 14.36 6.96
C GLN A 128 10.91 13.00 6.34
N GLN A 129 10.24 12.64 5.24
CA GLN A 129 10.47 11.40 4.49
C GLN A 129 11.84 11.43 3.77
N LEU A 130 12.09 12.48 2.97
CA LEU A 130 13.25 13.38 3.06
C LEU A 130 14.48 12.97 3.90
N GLU A 131 14.36 13.15 5.21
CA GLU A 131 15.48 13.14 6.14
C GLU A 131 15.61 11.79 6.87
N ALA A 132 14.63 10.90 6.72
CA ALA A 132 14.61 9.60 7.38
C ALA A 132 15.86 8.75 7.07
N THR A 133 16.40 8.82 5.84
CA THR A 133 17.63 8.14 5.44
C THR A 133 18.24 8.75 4.17
N SER A 134 19.54 8.57 3.96
CA SER A 134 20.23 8.88 2.70
C SER A 134 20.34 7.70 1.75
N ALA A 135 19.83 6.52 2.13
CA ALA A 135 19.61 5.42 1.19
C ALA A 135 18.69 5.86 0.02
N LEU A 136 18.76 5.18 -1.12
CA LEU A 136 17.93 5.52 -2.27
C LEU A 136 16.45 5.52 -1.88
N ARG A 137 15.73 6.62 -2.11
CA ARG A 137 14.28 6.69 -1.87
C ARG A 137 13.52 6.89 -3.15
N ILE A 138 12.53 6.03 -3.38
CA ILE A 138 11.73 6.01 -4.60
C ILE A 138 10.29 6.29 -4.19
N PHE A 139 9.78 7.44 -4.62
CA PHE A 139 8.41 7.85 -4.37
C PHE A 139 7.52 7.32 -5.49
N VAL A 140 6.48 6.59 -5.13
CA VAL A 140 5.36 6.22 -6.00
C VAL A 140 4.16 7.06 -5.58
N PRO A 141 3.40 7.67 -6.50
CA PRO A 141 2.20 8.43 -6.15
C PRO A 141 1.03 7.50 -5.76
N GLY A 142 0.19 7.98 -4.85
CA GLY A 142 -1.11 7.40 -4.48
C GLY A 142 -2.24 8.40 -4.68
N ASN A 143 -3.48 8.00 -4.42
CA ASN A 143 -4.64 8.83 -4.79
C ASN A 143 -4.69 10.16 -4.05
N HIS A 144 -4.17 10.24 -2.82
CA HIS A 144 -4.13 11.49 -2.08
C HIS A 144 -3.06 12.45 -2.60
N ASP A 145 -2.01 11.96 -3.29
CA ASP A 145 -1.01 12.80 -3.93
C ASP A 145 -1.60 13.58 -5.13
N TRP A 146 -2.61 13.00 -5.79
CA TRP A 146 -3.39 13.66 -6.85
C TRP A 146 -4.43 14.64 -6.28
N GLY A 147 -4.99 14.35 -5.10
CA GLY A 147 -5.98 15.19 -4.44
C GLY A 147 -6.94 14.44 -3.51
N SER A 148 -7.76 15.18 -2.76
CA SER A 148 -8.64 14.60 -1.74
C SER A 148 -9.89 13.92 -2.27
N SER A 149 -10.28 14.18 -3.52
CA SER A 149 -11.44 13.57 -4.15
C SER A 149 -11.28 13.46 -5.66
N PRO A 150 -12.07 12.60 -6.34
CA PRO A 150 -12.02 12.48 -7.80
C PRO A 150 -12.18 13.79 -8.58
N ARG A 151 -12.88 14.78 -8.02
CA ARG A 151 -13.07 16.10 -8.66
C ARG A 151 -11.86 17.01 -8.51
N ASP A 152 -10.99 16.71 -7.55
CA ASP A 152 -9.82 17.49 -7.19
C ASP A 152 -8.52 16.86 -7.68
N TRP A 153 -8.59 15.69 -8.33
CA TRP A 153 -7.42 15.00 -8.86
C TRP A 153 -6.81 15.74 -10.05
N THR A 154 -5.52 16.06 -9.94
CA THR A 154 -4.77 16.76 -10.99
C THR A 154 -3.30 16.32 -11.03
N GLY A 155 -2.74 16.26 -12.23
CA GLY A 155 -1.33 15.98 -12.46
C GLY A 155 -0.41 17.07 -11.91
N ASP A 156 -0.89 18.32 -11.77
CA ASP A 156 -0.08 19.44 -11.27
C ASP A 156 0.45 19.18 -9.86
N ARG A 157 -0.35 18.55 -8.98
CA ARG A 157 0.05 18.25 -7.60
C ARG A 157 1.14 17.17 -7.55
N VAL A 158 1.00 16.14 -8.36
CA VAL A 158 1.98 15.05 -8.48
C VAL A 158 3.28 15.54 -9.12
N ILE A 159 3.19 16.38 -10.15
CA ILE A 159 4.36 16.99 -10.79
C ILE A 159 5.08 17.93 -9.82
N ALA A 160 4.35 18.76 -9.06
CA ALA A 160 4.96 19.65 -8.05
C ALA A 160 5.66 18.85 -6.94
N GLN A 161 5.06 17.75 -6.50
CA GLN A 161 5.66 16.82 -5.54
C GLN A 161 6.93 16.17 -6.11
N GLN A 162 6.87 15.65 -7.35
CA GLN A 162 8.02 15.13 -8.09
C GLN A 162 9.16 16.14 -8.13
N GLU A 163 8.89 17.37 -8.56
CA GLU A 163 9.88 18.44 -8.66
C GLU A 163 10.55 18.72 -7.31
N PHE A 164 9.75 18.77 -6.23
CA PHE A 164 10.27 18.99 -4.88
C PHE A 164 11.21 17.86 -4.43
N VAL A 165 10.80 16.59 -4.58
CA VAL A 165 11.63 15.48 -4.10
C VAL A 165 12.87 15.26 -4.95
N LEU A 166 12.79 15.47 -6.27
CA LEU A 166 13.94 15.35 -7.18
C LEU A 166 14.95 16.49 -7.00
N ALA A 167 14.55 17.61 -6.40
CA ALA A 167 15.46 18.70 -6.03
C ALA A 167 16.23 18.43 -4.73
N TRP A 168 15.95 17.31 -4.02
CA TRP A 168 16.66 16.93 -2.81
C TRP A 168 18.14 16.63 -3.10
N SER A 169 19.04 17.19 -2.27
CA SER A 169 20.49 17.01 -2.43
C SER A 169 21.13 16.09 -1.38
N GLY A 170 20.38 15.69 -0.35
CA GLY A 170 20.87 14.92 0.80
C GLY A 170 20.81 13.40 0.63
N GLY A 171 21.02 12.88 -0.58
CA GLY A 171 20.94 11.45 -0.90
C GLY A 171 20.27 11.17 -2.25
N ASP A 172 20.26 9.91 -2.66
CA ASP A 172 19.65 9.51 -3.93
C ASP A 172 18.13 9.45 -3.80
N VAL A 173 17.43 10.12 -4.72
CA VAL A 173 15.97 10.15 -4.76
C VAL A 173 15.50 9.91 -6.20
N ASP A 174 14.41 9.17 -6.34
CA ASP A 174 13.67 9.03 -7.58
C ASP A 174 12.17 9.20 -7.32
N PHE A 175 11.43 9.50 -8.38
CA PHE A 175 9.97 9.59 -8.38
C PHE A 175 9.47 8.79 -9.57
N LEU A 176 8.69 7.74 -9.33
CA LEU A 176 8.29 6.78 -10.36
C LEU A 176 6.81 6.40 -10.22
N PRO A 177 6.02 6.43 -11.30
CA PRO A 177 6.38 6.96 -12.62
C PRO A 177 6.43 8.50 -12.62
N ARG A 178 7.13 9.07 -13.61
CA ARG A 178 7.32 10.52 -13.72
C ARG A 178 6.19 11.22 -14.46
N ASP A 179 6.13 12.53 -14.28
CA ASP A 179 5.37 13.49 -15.07
C ASP A 179 3.86 13.27 -15.03
N GLY A 180 3.35 12.74 -13.91
CA GLY A 180 1.95 12.35 -13.76
C GLY A 180 1.55 11.16 -14.65
N CYS A 181 2.51 10.39 -15.14
CA CYS A 181 2.22 9.28 -16.03
C CYS A 181 1.97 7.98 -15.29
N PRO A 182 1.19 7.07 -15.89
CA PRO A 182 0.78 5.85 -15.21
C PRO A 182 1.85 4.74 -15.21
N GLY A 183 3.01 5.00 -15.84
CA GLY A 183 4.05 4.00 -16.02
C GLY A 183 3.68 2.96 -17.11
N PRO A 184 4.33 1.79 -17.13
CA PRO A 184 5.37 1.36 -16.19
C PRO A 184 6.65 2.20 -16.28
N ALA A 185 7.30 2.43 -15.15
CA ALA A 185 8.63 3.01 -15.05
C ALA A 185 9.59 2.02 -14.39
N VAL A 186 10.76 1.81 -15.00
CA VAL A 186 11.74 0.82 -14.55
C VAL A 186 12.92 1.51 -13.86
N ARG A 187 13.31 1.01 -12.70
CA ARG A 187 14.53 1.40 -11.99
C ARG A 187 15.32 0.17 -11.59
N GLU A 188 16.50 -0.01 -12.19
CA GLU A 188 17.46 -1.02 -11.77
C GLU A 188 18.12 -0.58 -10.45
N LEU A 189 18.03 -1.42 -9.41
CA LEU A 189 18.62 -1.19 -8.09
C LEU A 189 19.98 -1.88 -7.95
N LEU A 190 20.08 -3.11 -8.47
CA LEU A 190 21.30 -3.90 -8.48
C LEU A 190 21.45 -4.59 -9.82
N ARG A 191 22.61 -4.46 -10.44
CA ARG A 191 22.93 -5.16 -11.68
C ARG A 191 23.21 -6.64 -11.42
N PRO A 192 22.79 -7.56 -12.32
CA PRO A 192 23.22 -8.95 -12.28
C PRO A 192 24.75 -9.05 -12.27
N GLY A 193 25.29 -9.95 -11.44
CA GLY A 193 26.71 -10.25 -11.34
C GLY A 193 27.56 -9.28 -10.49
N VAL A 194 26.99 -8.21 -9.91
CA VAL A 194 27.75 -7.27 -9.05
C VAL A 194 27.97 -7.84 -7.65
N SER A 195 26.92 -8.40 -7.04
CA SER A 195 26.98 -9.02 -5.71
C SER A 195 26.13 -10.29 -5.61
N MET A 196 25.37 -10.58 -6.66
CA MET A 196 24.43 -11.69 -6.77
C MET A 196 24.32 -12.08 -8.25
N GLU A 197 24.00 -13.34 -8.55
CA GLU A 197 23.77 -13.80 -9.93
C GLU A 197 22.65 -13.00 -10.61
N ARG A 198 21.49 -12.88 -9.94
CA ARG A 198 20.36 -12.09 -10.42
C ARG A 198 20.46 -10.65 -9.91
N GLY A 199 20.07 -9.70 -10.76
CA GLY A 199 19.90 -8.29 -10.40
C GLY A 199 18.62 -8.06 -9.60
N ILE A 200 18.37 -6.80 -9.25
CA ILE A 200 17.15 -6.35 -8.58
C ILE A 200 16.64 -5.12 -9.31
N ALA A 201 15.35 -5.08 -9.62
CA ALA A 201 14.71 -3.96 -10.28
C ALA A 201 13.33 -3.67 -9.69
N VAL A 202 12.95 -2.40 -9.74
CA VAL A 202 11.60 -1.93 -9.43
C VAL A 202 10.91 -1.56 -10.72
N VAL A 203 9.65 -1.99 -10.84
CA VAL A 203 8.74 -1.54 -11.90
C VAL A 203 7.57 -0.85 -11.21
N ALA A 204 7.47 0.47 -11.35
CA ALA A 204 6.42 1.27 -10.72
C ALA A 204 5.27 1.57 -11.68
N ILE A 205 4.03 1.48 -11.20
CA ILE A 205 2.81 1.85 -11.92
C ILE A 205 1.90 2.71 -11.04
N ASP A 206 1.23 3.68 -11.65
CA ASP A 206 0.18 4.49 -11.04
C ASP A 206 -1.11 4.32 -11.83
N TRP A 207 -2.19 3.92 -11.16
CA TRP A 207 -3.46 3.69 -11.83
C TRP A 207 -4.25 4.97 -12.06
N LEU A 208 -3.99 6.08 -11.33
CA LEU A 208 -4.84 7.27 -11.36
C LEU A 208 -5.07 7.83 -12.77
N PRO A 209 -4.03 8.01 -13.60
CA PRO A 209 -4.21 8.56 -14.95
C PRO A 209 -5.13 7.72 -15.85
N TRP A 210 -5.33 6.43 -15.50
CA TRP A 210 -6.27 5.55 -16.20
C TRP A 210 -7.61 5.45 -15.48
N PHE A 211 -7.61 5.52 -14.15
CA PHE A 211 -8.78 5.32 -13.30
C PHE A 211 -9.82 6.45 -13.43
N SER A 212 -9.36 7.68 -13.63
CA SER A 212 -10.20 8.87 -13.72
C SER A 212 -9.75 9.80 -14.83
N GLU A 213 -10.68 10.60 -15.35
CA GLU A 213 -10.35 11.80 -16.11
C GLU A 213 -9.69 12.79 -15.14
N VAL A 214 -8.37 12.73 -15.05
CA VAL A 214 -7.57 13.69 -14.29
C VAL A 214 -7.56 15.03 -15.04
N HIS A 215 -7.68 16.13 -14.30
CA HIS A 215 -7.53 17.47 -14.87
C HIS A 215 -6.04 17.70 -15.14
N ASP A 216 -5.60 17.39 -16.36
CA ASP A 216 -4.23 16.94 -16.60
C ASP A 216 -3.30 17.99 -17.25
N SER A 217 -2.09 18.05 -16.70
CA SER A 217 -0.85 18.67 -17.20
C SER A 217 0.25 17.65 -17.54
N SER A 218 -0.02 16.36 -17.32
CA SER A 218 0.84 15.22 -17.62
C SER A 218 1.08 15.06 -19.11
N ARG A 219 2.25 14.53 -19.48
CA ARG A 219 2.65 14.36 -20.88
C ARG A 219 3.03 12.92 -21.15
N CYS A 220 2.03 12.06 -21.23
CA CYS A 220 2.24 10.63 -21.26
C CYS A 220 2.30 10.07 -22.67
N ALA A 221 3.25 9.15 -22.87
CA ALA A 221 3.24 8.31 -24.05
C ALA A 221 1.96 7.46 -24.06
N GLY A 222 1.20 7.56 -25.14
CA GLY A 222 0.11 6.63 -25.40
C GLY A 222 0.64 5.23 -25.74
N GLY A 223 -0.27 4.29 -25.97
CA GLY A 223 0.05 2.91 -26.35
C GLY A 223 -0.68 1.89 -25.50
N ASP A 224 -0.53 0.62 -25.87
CA ASP A 224 -1.12 -0.51 -25.15
C ASP A 224 -0.36 -0.75 -23.84
N PHE A 225 -1.09 -0.81 -22.72
CA PHE A 225 -0.49 -0.99 -21.39
C PHE A 225 0.18 -2.37 -21.26
N GLY A 226 -0.45 -3.43 -21.76
CA GLY A 226 0.10 -4.78 -21.71
C GLY A 226 1.43 -4.89 -22.44
N GLN A 227 1.52 -4.28 -23.63
CA GLN A 227 2.77 -4.20 -24.40
C GLN A 227 3.85 -3.41 -23.65
N ARG A 228 3.49 -2.28 -23.02
CA ARG A 228 4.48 -1.50 -22.24
C ARG A 228 5.02 -2.27 -21.03
N ILE A 229 4.18 -3.07 -20.39
CA ILE A 229 4.61 -4.00 -19.34
C ILE A 229 5.53 -5.08 -19.93
N ASP A 230 5.18 -5.67 -21.06
CA ASP A 230 6.04 -6.65 -21.74
C ASP A 230 7.43 -6.09 -22.04
N ASP A 231 7.49 -4.89 -22.61
CA ASP A 231 8.74 -4.23 -22.97
C ASP A 231 9.58 -3.92 -21.73
N ALA A 232 8.95 -3.50 -20.63
CA ALA A 232 9.62 -3.25 -19.36
C ALA A 232 10.26 -4.54 -18.81
N PHE A 233 9.50 -5.65 -18.77
CA PHE A 233 9.96 -6.91 -18.20
C PHE A 233 10.94 -7.68 -19.11
N ALA A 234 10.89 -7.50 -20.44
CA ALA A 234 11.85 -8.10 -21.37
C ALA A 234 13.30 -7.69 -21.06
N SER A 235 13.51 -6.50 -20.49
CA SER A 235 14.84 -6.04 -20.06
C SER A 235 15.29 -6.59 -18.68
N LEU A 236 14.42 -7.33 -17.98
CA LEU A 236 14.58 -7.72 -16.58
C LEU A 236 14.55 -9.25 -16.35
N GLU A 237 14.76 -10.05 -17.39
CA GLU A 237 14.70 -11.53 -17.31
C GLU A 237 15.62 -12.12 -16.22
N ASN A 238 16.76 -11.47 -15.98
CA ASN A 238 17.76 -11.87 -14.98
C ASN A 238 17.68 -11.08 -13.67
N HIS A 239 16.51 -10.52 -13.35
CA HIS A 239 16.29 -9.74 -12.13
C HIS A 239 15.22 -10.34 -11.22
N TYR A 240 15.34 -10.10 -9.92
CA TYR A 240 14.19 -10.06 -9.04
C TYR A 240 13.46 -8.75 -9.25
N VAL A 241 12.22 -8.84 -9.74
CA VAL A 241 11.39 -7.67 -10.02
C VAL A 241 10.40 -7.45 -8.88
N ILE A 242 10.42 -6.25 -8.31
CA ILE A 242 9.42 -5.75 -7.37
C ILE A 242 8.51 -4.80 -8.16
N LEU A 243 7.26 -5.19 -8.35
CA LEU A 243 6.27 -4.29 -8.91
C LEU A 243 5.71 -3.41 -7.78
N ALA A 244 5.83 -2.10 -7.92
CA ALA A 244 5.36 -1.12 -6.95
C ALA A 244 4.15 -0.37 -7.49
N SER A 245 3.08 -0.31 -6.69
CA SER A 245 1.92 0.53 -6.97
C SER A 245 1.36 1.07 -5.66
N HIS A 246 0.51 2.08 -5.70
CA HIS A 246 -0.27 2.41 -4.51
C HIS A 246 -1.39 1.40 -4.27
N TYR A 247 -1.99 0.86 -5.34
CA TYR A 247 -3.22 0.08 -5.28
C TYR A 247 -2.97 -1.43 -5.15
N PRO A 248 -3.48 -2.09 -4.10
CA PRO A 248 -3.30 -3.52 -3.89
C PRO A 248 -4.23 -4.37 -4.78
N LEU A 249 -3.71 -5.48 -5.30
CA LEU A 249 -4.54 -6.50 -5.96
C LEU A 249 -5.23 -7.44 -4.95
N ARG A 250 -4.68 -7.54 -3.74
CA ARG A 250 -5.20 -8.34 -2.62
C ARG A 250 -5.18 -7.48 -1.37
N SER A 251 -6.28 -7.47 -0.61
CA SER A 251 -6.30 -6.85 0.70
C SER A 251 -7.44 -7.40 1.56
N ALA A 252 -7.19 -7.48 2.86
CA ALA A 252 -8.13 -7.78 3.93
C ALA A 252 -8.36 -6.56 4.83
N GLY A 253 -7.97 -5.36 4.38
CA GLY A 253 -8.15 -4.09 5.07
C GLY A 253 -9.51 -3.43 4.81
N ASP A 254 -9.76 -2.28 5.42
CA ASP A 254 -11.04 -1.57 5.29
C ASP A 254 -11.40 -1.20 3.83
N ARG A 255 -10.41 -0.97 2.94
CA ARG A 255 -10.66 -0.70 1.50
C ARG A 255 -11.10 -1.94 0.73
N ALA A 256 -10.93 -3.13 1.29
CA ALA A 256 -11.44 -4.36 0.72
C ALA A 256 -12.98 -4.42 0.73
N ASP A 257 -13.68 -3.66 1.58
CA ASP A 257 -15.16 -3.64 1.67
C ASP A 257 -15.79 -5.05 1.87
N LEU A 258 -15.18 -5.87 2.74
CA LEU A 258 -15.57 -7.26 2.98
C LEU A 258 -16.90 -7.38 3.76
N GLY A 259 -17.95 -7.90 3.12
CA GLY A 259 -19.29 -7.98 3.70
C GLY A 259 -19.37 -8.73 5.04
N GLN A 260 -20.17 -8.21 5.99
CA GLN A 260 -20.33 -8.75 7.35
C GLN A 260 -21.43 -9.84 7.47
N GLY A 261 -21.98 -10.30 6.34
CA GLY A 261 -23.01 -11.33 6.28
C GLY A 261 -24.34 -10.81 5.71
N MET A 262 -25.11 -11.72 5.10
CA MET A 262 -26.22 -11.39 4.18
C MET A 262 -27.18 -10.29 4.66
N LEU A 263 -27.63 -10.32 5.92
CA LEU A 263 -28.60 -9.32 6.42
C LEU A 263 -27.99 -7.94 6.63
N ILE A 264 -26.77 -7.87 7.18
CA ILE A 264 -26.03 -6.62 7.37
C ILE A 264 -25.64 -6.06 6.00
N ASP A 265 -25.21 -6.92 5.09
CA ASP A 265 -24.81 -6.53 3.74
C ASP A 265 -25.97 -5.96 2.93
N ILE A 266 -27.18 -6.53 3.04
CA ILE A 266 -28.40 -5.97 2.43
C ILE A 266 -28.69 -4.55 2.96
N LEU A 267 -28.61 -4.35 4.27
CA LEU A 267 -28.88 -3.05 4.89
C LEU A 267 -27.84 -2.00 4.51
N VAL A 268 -26.56 -2.38 4.54
CA VAL A 268 -25.45 -1.48 4.17
C VAL A 268 -25.44 -1.21 2.66
N ASN A 269 -25.77 -2.20 1.82
CA ASN A 269 -25.97 -2.01 0.37
C ASN A 269 -27.11 -1.01 0.10
N LEU A 270 -28.23 -1.13 0.83
CA LEU A 270 -29.35 -0.20 0.70
C LEU A 270 -28.97 1.21 1.16
N TYR A 271 -28.19 1.33 2.24
CA TYR A 271 -27.63 2.61 2.69
C TYR A 271 -26.76 3.25 1.60
N TYR A 272 -25.80 2.52 1.03
CA TYR A 272 -24.93 3.07 0.01
C TYR A 272 -25.67 3.39 -1.30
N LEU A 273 -26.67 2.58 -1.66
CA LEU A 273 -27.51 2.85 -2.83
C LEU A 273 -28.35 4.13 -2.65
N LEU A 274 -28.88 4.37 -1.45
CA LEU A 274 -29.85 5.45 -1.22
C LEU A 274 -29.23 6.76 -0.71
N LEU A 275 -28.13 6.69 0.02
CA LEU A 275 -27.64 7.83 0.83
C LEU A 275 -26.20 8.22 0.52
N GLN A 276 -25.32 7.25 0.23
CA GLN A 276 -23.90 7.55 0.00
C GLN A 276 -23.28 6.53 -0.97
N PRO A 277 -23.00 6.88 -2.23
CA PRO A 277 -22.33 5.97 -3.14
C PRO A 277 -21.00 5.47 -2.56
N ARG A 278 -20.66 4.20 -2.83
CA ARG A 278 -19.35 3.65 -2.45
C ARG A 278 -18.23 4.46 -3.07
N SER A 279 -17.10 4.53 -2.38
CA SER A 279 -15.87 5.03 -2.99
C SER A 279 -15.52 4.15 -4.19
N GLU A 280 -15.16 4.78 -5.30
CA GLU A 280 -14.75 4.05 -6.50
C GLU A 280 -13.42 3.30 -6.29
N LEU A 281 -12.66 3.68 -5.25
CA LEU A 281 -11.36 3.14 -4.89
C LEU A 281 -11.42 1.92 -3.92
N THR A 282 -12.59 1.35 -3.66
CA THR A 282 -12.67 0.07 -2.92
C THR A 282 -12.45 -1.11 -3.86
N LEU A 283 -11.83 -2.19 -3.36
CA LEU A 283 -11.42 -3.33 -4.20
C LEU A 283 -12.59 -4.03 -4.91
N HIS A 284 -13.80 -3.96 -4.36
CA HIS A 284 -15.01 -4.53 -4.96
C HIS A 284 -15.79 -3.57 -5.87
N HIS A 285 -15.32 -2.33 -6.05
CA HIS A 285 -15.94 -1.41 -6.98
C HIS A 285 -15.68 -1.83 -8.43
N PRO A 286 -16.68 -1.84 -9.33
CA PRO A 286 -16.51 -2.33 -10.70
C PRO A 286 -15.36 -1.66 -11.48
N LYS A 287 -15.13 -0.34 -11.26
CA LYS A 287 -13.99 0.35 -11.88
C LYS A 287 -12.65 -0.18 -11.37
N TYR A 288 -12.53 -0.42 -10.06
CA TYR A 288 -11.30 -0.95 -9.47
C TYR A 288 -11.01 -2.34 -10.03
N VAL A 289 -12.02 -3.21 -10.06
CA VAL A 289 -11.92 -4.57 -10.61
C VAL A 289 -11.45 -4.55 -12.06
N ASP A 290 -12.03 -3.70 -12.92
CA ASP A 290 -11.64 -3.59 -14.33
C ASP A 290 -10.15 -3.20 -14.51
N PHE A 291 -9.63 -2.29 -13.68
CA PHE A 291 -8.22 -1.92 -13.72
C PHE A 291 -7.30 -2.99 -13.12
N ALA A 292 -7.70 -3.57 -11.99
CA ALA A 292 -6.99 -4.69 -11.38
C ALA A 292 -6.84 -5.85 -12.38
N GLU A 293 -7.92 -6.24 -13.07
CA GLU A 293 -7.88 -7.29 -14.10
C GLU A 293 -6.91 -6.97 -15.23
N LYS A 294 -6.84 -5.72 -15.71
CA LYS A 294 -5.87 -5.31 -16.74
C LYS A 294 -4.42 -5.45 -16.26
N VAL A 295 -4.15 -5.06 -15.02
CA VAL A 295 -2.83 -5.21 -14.39
C VAL A 295 -2.49 -6.69 -14.21
N GLU A 296 -3.43 -7.49 -13.69
CA GLU A 296 -3.26 -8.93 -13.53
C GLU A 296 -2.92 -9.60 -14.87
N ILE A 297 -3.74 -9.37 -15.92
CA ILE A 297 -3.54 -9.92 -17.27
C ILE A 297 -2.14 -9.59 -17.81
N ALA A 298 -1.67 -8.35 -17.63
CA ALA A 298 -0.36 -7.94 -18.08
C ALA A 298 0.76 -8.70 -17.34
N LEU A 299 0.58 -8.96 -16.04
CA LEU A 299 1.60 -9.55 -15.17
C LEU A 299 1.63 -11.08 -15.17
N VAL A 300 0.55 -11.78 -15.52
CA VAL A 300 0.53 -13.26 -15.52
C VAL A 300 1.67 -13.87 -16.36
N ARG A 301 2.13 -13.14 -17.39
CA ARG A 301 3.21 -13.56 -18.29
C ARG A 301 4.61 -13.39 -17.71
N HIS A 302 4.77 -12.56 -16.68
CA HIS A 302 6.07 -12.16 -16.12
C HIS A 302 6.26 -12.59 -14.67
N ARG A 303 5.17 -12.58 -13.90
CA ARG A 303 5.07 -13.03 -12.51
C ARG A 303 6.21 -12.50 -11.62
N PRO A 304 6.23 -11.18 -11.31
CA PRO A 304 7.24 -10.57 -10.44
C PRO A 304 7.41 -11.29 -9.09
N LEU A 305 8.55 -11.07 -8.44
CA LEU A 305 8.81 -11.62 -7.11
C LEU A 305 7.79 -11.08 -6.10
N VAL A 306 7.48 -9.79 -6.16
CA VAL A 306 6.51 -9.15 -5.27
C VAL A 306 5.67 -8.16 -6.05
N TYR A 307 4.36 -8.16 -5.79
CA TYR A 307 3.49 -7.01 -6.01
C TYR A 307 3.34 -6.27 -4.68
N ALA A 308 3.87 -5.06 -4.57
CA ALA A 308 3.89 -4.26 -3.36
C ALA A 308 2.98 -3.03 -3.47
N ALA A 309 2.12 -2.83 -2.47
CA ALA A 309 1.18 -1.73 -2.43
C ALA A 309 0.98 -1.10 -1.04
N GLY A 310 0.38 0.10 -1.02
CA GLY A 310 -0.12 0.80 0.16
C GLY A 310 -1.65 0.79 0.18
N HIS A 311 -2.26 1.98 0.34
CA HIS A 311 -3.70 2.30 0.23
C HIS A 311 -4.58 1.78 1.37
N ASP A 312 -4.38 0.51 1.74
CA ASP A 312 -4.95 -0.04 2.96
C ASP A 312 -3.99 0.18 4.11
N HIS A 313 -4.51 0.80 5.19
CA HIS A 313 -3.66 1.29 6.27
C HIS A 313 -3.33 0.19 7.29
N SER A 314 -2.73 -0.90 6.82
CA SER A 314 -2.30 -2.06 7.61
C SER A 314 -1.11 -2.77 6.96
N LEU A 315 -0.55 -3.76 7.67
CA LEU A 315 0.54 -4.61 7.19
C LEU A 315 0.01 -5.99 6.84
N GLN A 316 0.18 -6.42 5.60
CA GLN A 316 -0.39 -7.68 5.11
C GLN A 316 0.56 -8.38 4.15
N LEU A 317 0.69 -9.70 4.29
CA LEU A 317 1.38 -10.58 3.36
C LEU A 317 0.40 -11.65 2.88
N PHE A 318 0.35 -11.86 1.57
CA PHE A 318 -0.48 -12.89 0.94
C PHE A 318 0.36 -13.87 0.13
N GLU A 319 -0.14 -15.09 0.01
CA GLU A 319 0.44 -16.07 -0.90
C GLU A 319 0.49 -15.57 -2.35
N GLY A 320 1.48 -16.07 -3.07
CA GLY A 320 1.57 -15.87 -4.51
C GLY A 320 0.52 -16.66 -5.27
N ASP A 321 0.17 -16.13 -6.43
CA ASP A 321 -0.72 -16.69 -7.42
C ASP A 321 -0.03 -16.67 -8.79
N GLU A 322 -0.78 -16.74 -9.88
CA GLU A 322 -0.26 -16.61 -11.24
C GLU A 322 0.25 -15.19 -11.57
N VAL A 323 -0.14 -14.17 -10.81
CA VAL A 323 0.17 -12.76 -11.05
C VAL A 323 1.49 -12.36 -10.40
N ALA A 324 1.76 -12.81 -9.17
CA ALA A 324 3.01 -12.54 -8.45
C ALA A 324 3.41 -13.71 -7.54
N ARG A 325 4.69 -13.81 -7.18
CA ARG A 325 5.14 -14.82 -6.19
C ARG A 325 4.69 -14.50 -4.76
N MET A 326 4.36 -13.24 -4.49
CA MET A 326 3.81 -12.76 -3.22
C MET A 326 3.13 -11.40 -3.44
N HIS A 327 2.03 -11.14 -2.74
CA HIS A 327 1.41 -9.81 -2.67
C HIS A 327 1.65 -9.21 -1.27
N ILE A 328 2.00 -7.93 -1.22
CA ILE A 328 2.34 -7.21 0.01
C ILE A 328 1.53 -5.92 0.08
N VAL A 329 0.86 -5.70 1.20
CA VAL A 329 0.28 -4.41 1.58
C VAL A 329 1.08 -3.85 2.74
N SER A 330 1.64 -2.66 2.57
CA SER A 330 2.48 -2.00 3.57
C SER A 330 2.09 -0.53 3.77
N GLY A 331 0.79 -0.24 3.86
CA GLY A 331 0.23 1.12 3.99
C GLY A 331 0.14 1.63 5.43
N ALA A 332 0.92 1.10 6.37
CA ALA A 332 0.88 1.50 7.78
C ALA A 332 1.98 2.50 8.18
N GLY A 333 2.42 3.34 7.24
CA GLY A 333 3.53 4.28 7.44
C GLY A 333 3.19 5.41 8.43
N SER A 334 1.99 5.99 8.33
CA SER A 334 1.52 7.03 9.26
C SER A 334 0.83 6.43 10.49
N THR A 335 1.39 6.68 11.67
CA THR A 335 0.89 6.13 12.95
C THR A 335 -0.60 6.43 13.19
N GLY A 336 -1.08 7.62 12.80
CA GLY A 336 -2.46 8.05 13.01
C GLY A 336 -3.48 7.55 11.98
N LYS A 337 -3.06 6.80 10.96
CA LYS A 337 -3.92 6.36 9.85
C LYS A 337 -4.31 4.89 9.91
N VAL A 338 -3.64 4.09 10.73
CA VAL A 338 -3.82 2.65 10.77
C VAL A 338 -5.29 2.26 10.97
N THR A 339 -5.78 1.41 10.08
CA THR A 339 -7.17 0.93 10.07
C THR A 339 -7.22 -0.58 10.24
N ARG A 340 -8.43 -1.08 10.52
CA ARG A 340 -8.65 -2.49 10.82
C ARG A 340 -8.24 -3.41 9.67
N VAL A 341 -7.93 -4.65 10.02
CA VAL A 341 -7.56 -5.70 9.08
C VAL A 341 -8.02 -7.05 9.60
N THR A 342 -8.42 -7.93 8.69
CA THR A 342 -8.78 -9.32 8.97
C THR A 342 -7.88 -10.27 8.16
N ASP A 343 -8.24 -11.54 8.05
CA ASP A 343 -7.57 -12.51 7.21
C ASP A 343 -8.46 -12.97 6.04
N LEU A 344 -7.81 -13.38 4.96
CA LEU A 344 -8.37 -14.09 3.82
C LEU A 344 -7.72 -15.47 3.73
N PRO A 345 -8.31 -16.43 2.98
CA PRO A 345 -7.74 -17.76 2.82
C PRO A 345 -6.25 -17.76 2.40
N GLU A 346 -5.86 -16.80 1.56
CA GLU A 346 -4.51 -16.59 1.04
C GLU A 346 -3.61 -15.73 1.95
N THR A 347 -4.11 -15.20 3.07
CA THR A 347 -3.31 -14.42 4.02
C THR A 347 -2.25 -15.29 4.68
N ILE A 348 -1.02 -14.76 4.78
CA ILE A 348 0.10 -15.34 5.54
C ILE A 348 0.26 -14.57 6.85
N PHE A 349 0.22 -13.24 6.77
CA PHE A 349 0.36 -12.31 7.89
C PHE A 349 -0.62 -11.14 7.72
N ALA A 350 -1.27 -10.69 8.80
CA ALA A 350 -2.03 -9.44 8.80
C ALA A 350 -2.00 -8.77 10.19
N HIS A 351 -1.77 -7.45 10.23
CA HIS A 351 -1.79 -6.68 11.48
C HIS A 351 -2.01 -5.18 11.23
N ALA A 352 -2.92 -4.58 12.00
CA ALA A 352 -3.19 -3.15 11.98
C ALA A 352 -2.35 -2.44 13.06
N VAL A 353 -1.05 -2.32 12.79
CA VAL A 353 -0.09 -1.55 13.60
C VAL A 353 0.80 -0.68 12.72
N PRO A 354 1.32 0.46 13.23
CA PRO A 354 2.30 1.25 12.52
C PRO A 354 3.56 0.43 12.24
N GLY A 355 4.11 0.54 11.04
CA GLY A 355 5.29 -0.20 10.63
C GLY A 355 5.47 -0.27 9.12
N PHE A 356 6.28 -1.21 8.68
CA PHE A 356 6.66 -1.39 7.28
C PHE A 356 7.12 -2.82 7.01
N VAL A 357 7.28 -3.15 5.73
CA VAL A 357 7.79 -4.45 5.28
C VAL A 357 9.20 -4.29 4.71
N VAL A 358 10.08 -5.26 4.96
CA VAL A 358 11.45 -5.28 4.44
C VAL A 358 11.66 -6.53 3.59
N LEU A 359 12.23 -6.36 2.41
CA LEU A 359 12.74 -7.41 1.55
C LEU A 359 14.27 -7.41 1.62
N ASP A 360 14.84 -8.44 2.23
CA ASP A 360 16.28 -8.67 2.23
C ASP A 360 16.64 -9.72 1.20
N PHE A 361 17.66 -9.46 0.39
CA PHE A 361 18.27 -10.44 -0.48
C PHE A 361 19.53 -10.95 0.19
N VAL A 362 19.47 -12.16 0.75
CA VAL A 362 20.52 -12.72 1.60
C VAL A 362 21.41 -13.66 0.79
N SER A 363 22.72 -13.41 0.78
CA SER A 363 23.72 -14.34 0.25
C SER A 363 24.09 -15.34 1.36
N LEU A 364 23.85 -16.63 1.13
CA LEU A 364 23.97 -17.64 2.19
C LEU A 364 25.42 -18.06 2.47
N GLU A 365 26.29 -18.13 1.47
CA GLU A 365 27.74 -18.34 1.59
C GLU A 365 28.47 -17.62 0.43
N GLY A 366 29.74 -17.26 0.60
CA GLY A 366 30.47 -16.30 -0.26
C GLY A 366 30.43 -16.55 -1.78
N ASP A 367 30.47 -15.46 -2.55
CA ASP A 367 30.54 -15.35 -4.02
C ASP A 367 30.02 -16.57 -4.82
N GLY A 368 28.72 -16.55 -5.16
CA GLY A 368 28.17 -17.40 -6.22
C GLY A 368 26.83 -18.09 -5.94
N ASP A 369 26.38 -18.15 -4.68
CA ASP A 369 25.08 -18.76 -4.37
C ASP A 369 23.89 -17.83 -4.72
N PRO A 370 22.76 -18.39 -5.18
CA PRO A 370 21.57 -17.59 -5.47
C PRO A 370 21.08 -16.95 -4.17
N ALA A 371 20.99 -15.62 -4.15
CA ALA A 371 20.49 -14.94 -2.96
C ALA A 371 19.05 -15.37 -2.67
N VAL A 372 18.77 -15.57 -1.40
CA VAL A 372 17.44 -15.95 -0.95
C VAL A 372 16.69 -14.67 -0.59
N PRO A 373 15.57 -14.36 -1.26
CA PRO A 373 14.70 -13.26 -0.87
C PRO A 373 13.96 -13.61 0.43
N VAL A 374 14.01 -12.68 1.39
CA VAL A 374 13.43 -12.82 2.72
C VAL A 374 12.52 -11.64 2.96
N VAL A 375 11.26 -11.90 3.28
CA VAL A 375 10.31 -10.88 3.70
C VAL A 375 10.30 -10.79 5.22
N ARG A 376 10.25 -9.57 5.75
CA ARG A 376 10.15 -9.26 7.18
C ARG A 376 9.08 -8.22 7.41
N VAL A 377 8.29 -8.39 8.45
CA VAL A 377 7.36 -7.37 8.92
C VAL A 377 7.96 -6.69 10.14
N VAL A 378 8.08 -5.37 10.09
CA VAL A 378 8.64 -4.54 11.16
C VAL A 378 7.55 -3.68 11.74
N ARG A 379 7.32 -3.82 13.05
CA ARG A 379 6.43 -2.93 13.82
C ARG A 379 7.24 -1.74 14.32
N THR A 380 6.72 -0.53 14.17
CA THR A 380 7.32 0.68 14.72
C THR A 380 7.59 0.53 16.22
N GLY A 381 8.80 0.91 16.64
CA GLY A 381 9.26 0.76 18.03
C GLY A 381 9.79 -0.64 18.39
N ARG A 382 9.94 -1.56 17.41
CA ARG A 382 10.60 -2.86 17.61
C ARG A 382 11.87 -2.94 16.75
N GLU A 383 12.97 -3.36 17.37
CA GLU A 383 14.25 -3.57 16.67
C GLU A 383 14.28 -4.90 15.90
N THR A 384 13.47 -5.87 16.31
CA THR A 384 13.34 -7.17 15.64
C THR A 384 12.04 -7.24 14.84
N PRO A 385 12.04 -7.97 13.72
CA PRO A 385 10.82 -8.16 12.94
C PRO A 385 9.81 -8.98 13.76
N VAL A 386 8.53 -8.65 13.63
CA VAL A 386 7.44 -9.39 14.27
C VAL A 386 7.06 -10.66 13.49
N PHE A 387 7.47 -10.74 12.23
CA PHE A 387 7.31 -11.90 11.36
C PHE A 387 8.40 -11.89 10.28
N GLN A 388 8.88 -13.07 9.87
CA GLN A 388 9.78 -13.22 8.73
C GLN A 388 9.64 -14.59 8.07
N MET A 389 9.90 -14.67 6.76
CA MET A 389 9.95 -15.92 6.01
C MET A 389 10.73 -15.75 4.69
N HIS A 390 11.11 -16.87 4.06
CA HIS A 390 11.62 -16.86 2.69
C HIS A 390 10.47 -16.62 1.70
N ILE A 391 10.74 -15.93 0.60
CA ILE A 391 9.80 -15.85 -0.53
C ILE A 391 10.04 -17.06 -1.46
N PRO A 392 9.01 -17.88 -1.74
CA PRO A 392 9.14 -19.12 -2.54
C PRO A 392 9.52 -18.97 -4.03
#